data_AF-A0A420RWI2-F1
#
_entry.id   AF-A0A420RWI2-F1
#
_cell.length_a   1.000
_cell.length_b   1.000
_cell.length_c   1.000
_cell.angle_alpha   90.00
_cell.angle_beta   90.00
_cell.angle_gamma   90.00
#
_symmetry.space_group_name_H-M   'P 1'
#
loop_
_entity.id
_entity.type
_entity.pdbx_description
1 polymer ?
#
loop_
_entity_poly.entity_id
_entity_poly.type
_entity_poly.pdbx_seq_one_letter_code
_entity_poly.pdbx_strand_id
1 'polypeptide(L)'
;MLNLAICAGIGWACICRLNSHVARVHKLARARYALLLAGALASGMQPALWGTWTTVGDTIFSACTTMNFDQAFDRLLGHEGGYSNNSADPGGETMWGVTARVARADGYLGEMRDLPRDRAKSIYRRLYWTPVRADELPEVVRFDVFDGAVNSGPAQSIKWLQRAAGAVDDGILGPRTMAAAVAAGPVLAARYNGHRLLFLADRPTWGSFGKGWARRVGKNLLGA
;
A
#
# COMPACT_ATOMS: atom_id res chain seq x y z
N MET A 1 7.35 34.96 -27.47
CA MET A 1 8.00 35.13 -26.13
C MET A 1 7.14 35.95 -25.17
N LEU A 2 6.50 37.06 -25.60
CA LEU A 2 5.66 37.91 -24.73
C LEU A 2 4.46 37.16 -24.08
N ASN A 3 3.78 36.29 -24.81
CA ASN A 3 2.64 35.51 -24.28
C ASN A 3 3.03 34.48 -23.21
N LEU A 4 4.29 34.03 -23.19
CA LEU A 4 4.78 33.02 -22.23
C LEU A 4 4.99 33.62 -20.84
N ALA A 5 5.59 34.82 -20.78
CA ALA A 5 5.85 35.55 -19.55
C ALA A 5 4.54 36.00 -18.87
N ILE A 6 3.54 36.37 -19.66
CA ILE A 6 2.21 36.74 -19.18
C ILE A 6 1.51 35.53 -18.55
N CYS A 7 1.52 34.36 -19.20
CA CYS A 7 0.91 33.14 -18.65
C CYS A 7 1.61 32.65 -17.38
N ALA A 8 2.94 32.71 -17.32
CA ALA A 8 3.72 32.35 -16.13
C ALA A 8 3.44 33.32 -14.97
N GLY A 9 3.33 34.62 -15.24
CA GLY A 9 2.99 35.64 -14.25
C GLY A 9 1.58 35.44 -13.67
N ILE A 10 0.60 35.11 -14.51
CA ILE A 10 -0.78 34.82 -14.08
C ILE A 10 -0.82 33.55 -13.21
N GLY A 11 -0.13 32.48 -13.64
CA GLY A 11 -0.05 31.22 -12.87
C GLY A 11 0.55 31.42 -11.47
N TRP A 12 1.66 32.17 -11.38
CA TRP A 12 2.32 32.47 -10.10
C TRP A 12 1.41 33.32 -9.18
N ALA A 13 0.78 34.36 -9.72
CA ALA A 13 -0.14 35.19 -8.95
C ALA A 13 -1.36 34.41 -8.42
N CYS A 14 -1.87 33.45 -9.18
CA CYS A 14 -2.96 32.56 -8.76
C CYS A 14 -2.54 31.61 -7.62
N ILE A 15 -1.32 31.05 -7.66
CA ILE A 15 -0.77 30.20 -6.60
C ILE A 15 -0.58 30.99 -5.31
N CYS A 16 0.00 32.19 -5.39
CA CYS A 16 0.16 33.07 -4.24
C CYS A 16 -1.20 33.43 -3.59
N ARG A 17 -2.24 33.66 -4.40
CA ARG A 17 -3.60 33.93 -3.91
C ARG A 17 -4.29 32.70 -3.32
N LEU A 18 -4.13 31.52 -3.91
CA LEU A 18 -4.63 30.26 -3.33
C LEU A 18 -4.05 29.98 -1.95
N ASN A 19 -2.80 30.40 -1.72
CA ASN A 19 -2.11 30.18 -0.46
C ASN A 19 -2.36 31.30 0.58
N SER A 20 -3.08 32.36 0.21
CA SER A 20 -3.42 33.47 1.11
C SER A 20 -4.40 33.05 2.20
N HIS A 21 -4.35 33.74 3.35
CA HIS A 21 -5.26 33.49 4.48
C HIS A 21 -6.75 33.57 4.07
N VAL A 22 -7.09 34.50 3.17
CA VAL A 22 -8.46 34.71 2.67
C VAL A 22 -8.97 33.48 1.90
N ALA A 23 -8.14 32.85 1.07
CA ALA A 23 -8.52 31.66 0.30
C ALA A 23 -8.61 30.39 1.16
N ARG A 24 -7.92 30.34 2.31
CA ARG A 24 -8.04 29.22 3.26
C ARG A 24 -9.34 29.27 4.06
N VAL A 25 -9.85 30.47 4.33
CA VAL A 25 -11.07 30.68 5.13
C VAL A 25 -12.34 30.65 4.27
N HIS A 26 -12.31 31.16 3.04
CA HIS A 26 -13.52 31.28 2.20
C HIS A 26 -13.53 30.28 1.01
N LYS A 27 -14.42 29.28 1.09
CA LYS A 27 -14.56 28.18 0.09
C LYS A 27 -14.83 28.68 -1.34
N LEU A 28 -15.65 29.73 -1.49
CA LEU A 28 -15.99 30.33 -2.80
C LEU A 28 -14.79 31.04 -3.46
N ALA A 29 -13.93 31.67 -2.67
CA ALA A 29 -12.72 32.31 -3.19
C ALA A 29 -11.72 31.26 -3.69
N ARG A 30 -11.54 30.17 -2.93
CA ARG A 30 -10.67 29.05 -3.29
C ARG A 30 -11.10 28.37 -4.60
N ALA A 31 -12.40 28.12 -4.76
CA ALA A 31 -12.94 27.51 -5.97
C ALA A 31 -12.68 28.35 -7.23
N ARG A 32 -12.85 29.68 -7.14
CA ARG A 32 -12.58 30.61 -8.25
C ARG A 32 -11.12 30.61 -8.68
N TYR A 33 -10.19 30.62 -7.73
CA TYR A 33 -8.76 30.60 -8.06
C TYR A 33 -8.29 29.25 -8.61
N ALA A 34 -8.86 28.14 -8.14
CA ALA A 34 -8.57 26.81 -8.67
C ALA A 34 -9.05 26.66 -10.13
N LEU A 35 -10.24 27.18 -10.46
CA LEU A 35 -10.78 27.19 -11.83
C LEU A 35 -9.93 28.04 -12.79
N LEU A 36 -9.45 29.21 -12.34
CA LEU A 36 -8.56 30.06 -13.15
C LEU A 36 -7.21 29.38 -13.42
N LEU A 37 -6.65 28.69 -12.43
CA LEU A 37 -5.42 27.92 -12.59
C LEU A 37 -5.61 26.74 -13.56
N ALA A 38 -6.74 26.03 -13.45
CA ALA A 38 -7.10 24.96 -14.37
C ALA A 38 -7.31 25.46 -15.81
N GLY A 39 -7.94 26.63 -15.99
CA GLY A 39 -8.11 27.26 -17.30
C GLY A 39 -6.78 27.67 -17.95
N ALA A 40 -5.82 28.17 -17.15
CA ALA A 40 -4.47 28.47 -17.63
C ALA A 40 -3.73 27.19 -18.08
N LEU A 41 -3.87 26.09 -17.32
CA LEU A 41 -3.29 24.79 -17.67
C LEU A 41 -3.96 24.17 -18.92
N ALA A 42 -5.26 24.35 -19.09
CA ALA A 42 -6.02 23.84 -20.24
C ALA A 42 -5.73 24.57 -21.56
N SER A 43 -5.02 25.71 -21.53
CA SER A 43 -4.75 26.54 -22.72
C SER A 43 -3.61 26.03 -23.63
N GLY A 44 -3.14 24.80 -23.46
CA GLY A 44 -2.53 24.02 -24.56
C GLY A 44 -1.00 24.02 -24.69
N MET A 45 -0.23 24.07 -23.60
CA MET A 45 1.22 23.85 -23.64
C MET A 45 1.62 22.52 -23.01
N GLN A 46 1.53 21.40 -23.74
CA GLN A 46 1.94 20.09 -23.17
C GLN A 46 2.95 19.26 -24.00
N PRO A 47 2.93 19.10 -25.34
CA PRO A 47 3.75 18.02 -25.91
C PRO A 47 5.19 18.35 -26.33
N ALA A 48 5.57 19.62 -26.57
CA ALA A 48 6.80 19.89 -27.35
C ALA A 48 8.06 20.29 -26.55
N LEU A 49 7.94 20.60 -25.25
CA LEU A 49 9.07 21.17 -24.47
C LEU A 49 9.54 20.32 -23.29
N TRP A 50 8.79 19.28 -22.89
CA TRP A 50 9.08 18.51 -21.69
C TRP A 50 8.97 17.02 -21.99
N GLY A 51 10.04 16.42 -22.51
CA GLY A 51 10.18 14.97 -22.44
C GLY A 51 9.94 14.51 -20.99
N THR A 52 9.05 13.55 -20.80
CA THR A 52 8.82 12.74 -19.57
C THR A 52 9.24 13.36 -18.22
N TRP A 53 8.72 14.53 -17.85
CA TRP A 53 8.80 15.00 -16.46
C TRP A 53 7.44 14.89 -15.82
N THR A 54 7.31 14.02 -14.83
CA THR A 54 6.13 13.88 -13.98
C THR A 54 5.80 15.22 -13.33
N THR A 55 4.60 15.73 -13.57
CA THR A 55 4.15 16.99 -12.98
C THR A 55 3.84 16.82 -11.48
N VAL A 56 3.69 17.93 -10.76
CA VAL A 56 3.12 17.93 -9.40
C VAL A 56 1.71 17.32 -9.42
N GLY A 57 0.96 17.50 -10.52
CA GLY A 57 -0.33 16.85 -10.74
C GLY A 57 -0.21 15.33 -10.82
N ASP A 58 0.77 14.81 -11.55
CA ASP A 58 1.03 13.36 -11.65
C ASP A 58 1.48 12.79 -10.31
N THR A 59 2.27 13.54 -9.53
CA THR A 59 2.71 13.12 -8.20
C THR A 59 1.55 13.09 -7.20
N ILE A 60 0.67 14.09 -7.22
CA ILE A 60 -0.52 14.15 -6.36
C ILE A 60 -1.54 13.08 -6.76
N PHE A 61 -1.74 12.84 -8.07
CA PHE A 61 -2.64 11.81 -8.56
C PHE A 61 -2.09 10.41 -8.27
N SER A 62 -0.80 10.18 -8.50
CA SER A 62 -0.10 8.92 -8.16
C SER A 62 -0.16 8.61 -6.66
N ALA A 63 0.04 9.61 -5.79
CA ALA A 63 -0.13 9.47 -4.35
C ALA A 63 -1.59 9.16 -3.93
N CYS A 64 -2.57 9.57 -4.75
CA CYS A 64 -3.98 9.29 -4.52
C CYS A 64 -4.45 7.94 -5.10
N THR A 65 -3.71 7.36 -6.05
CA THR A 65 -3.97 6.03 -6.62
C THR A 65 -3.24 4.91 -5.88
N THR A 66 -2.12 5.20 -5.22
CA THR A 66 -1.37 4.21 -4.46
C THR A 66 -2.17 3.61 -3.32
N MET A 67 -2.34 2.29 -3.32
CA MET A 67 -3.00 1.57 -2.22
C MET A 67 -2.34 1.91 -0.87
N ASN A 68 -3.13 2.49 0.04
CA ASN A 68 -2.71 2.81 1.39
C ASN A 68 -3.01 1.65 2.37
N PHE A 69 -2.49 1.75 3.60
CA PHE A 69 -2.68 0.71 4.61
C PHE A 69 -4.15 0.40 4.90
N ASP A 70 -5.03 1.40 4.97
CA ASP A 70 -6.44 1.17 5.32
C ASP A 70 -7.15 0.38 4.23
N GLN A 71 -6.90 0.72 2.96
CA GLN A 71 -7.39 -0.04 1.81
C GLN A 71 -6.82 -1.46 1.78
N ALA A 72 -5.51 -1.62 2.06
CA ALA A 72 -4.87 -2.93 2.11
C ALA A 72 -5.40 -3.80 3.26
N PHE A 73 -5.62 -3.22 4.43
CA PHE A 73 -6.19 -3.89 5.59
C PHE A 73 -7.63 -4.35 5.33
N ASP A 74 -8.44 -3.50 4.70
CA ASP A 74 -9.82 -3.83 4.36
C ASP A 74 -9.89 -4.92 3.28
N ARG A 75 -9.02 -4.86 2.27
CA ARG A 75 -8.87 -5.94 1.27
C ARG A 75 -8.42 -7.26 1.90
N LEU A 76 -7.50 -7.20 2.86
CA LEU A 76 -6.93 -8.37 3.54
C LEU A 76 -8.00 -9.13 4.35
N LEU A 77 -8.79 -8.41 5.14
CA LEU A 77 -9.81 -9.03 6.01
C LEU A 77 -11.14 -9.32 5.28
N GLY A 78 -11.38 -8.65 4.15
CA GLY A 78 -12.66 -8.73 3.45
C GLY A 78 -13.82 -8.31 4.35
N HIS A 79 -15.00 -8.89 4.11
CA HIS A 79 -16.20 -8.67 4.94
C HIS A 79 -16.27 -9.61 6.17
N GLU A 80 -15.29 -10.51 6.35
CA GLU A 80 -15.37 -11.66 7.25
C GLU A 80 -14.45 -11.53 8.49
N GLY A 81 -14.22 -10.32 8.98
CA GLY A 81 -13.38 -10.04 10.17
C GLY A 81 -13.99 -10.46 11.52
N GLY A 82 -14.83 -11.50 11.54
CA GLY A 82 -15.58 -11.94 12.71
C GLY A 82 -14.76 -12.69 13.75
N TYR A 83 -15.37 -12.88 14.92
CA TYR A 83 -14.81 -13.70 15.99
C TYR A 83 -14.83 -15.18 15.62
N SER A 84 -13.73 -15.88 15.88
CA SER A 84 -13.67 -17.33 15.84
C SER A 84 -12.93 -17.87 17.06
N ASN A 85 -13.38 -19.01 17.55
CA ASN A 85 -12.71 -19.75 18.60
C ASN A 85 -12.74 -21.23 18.21
N ASN A 86 -11.58 -21.77 17.83
CA ASN A 86 -11.42 -23.17 17.50
C ASN A 86 -10.68 -23.86 18.65
N SER A 87 -11.36 -24.79 19.33
CA SER A 87 -10.80 -25.53 20.47
C SER A 87 -9.61 -26.42 20.11
N ALA A 88 -9.38 -26.69 18.82
CA ALA A 88 -8.26 -27.49 18.33
C ALA A 88 -7.02 -26.65 17.91
N ASP A 89 -7.09 -25.32 17.93
CA ASP A 89 -5.99 -24.45 17.48
C ASP A 89 -5.21 -23.87 18.67
N PRO A 90 -3.88 -24.07 18.77
CA PRO A 90 -3.04 -23.45 19.81
C PRO A 90 -3.01 -21.91 19.77
N GLY A 91 -3.57 -21.28 18.73
CA GLY A 91 -3.79 -19.84 18.62
C GLY A 91 -5.00 -19.30 19.42
N GLY A 92 -5.95 -20.16 19.77
CA GLY A 92 -7.14 -19.83 20.55
C GLY A 92 -8.11 -18.85 19.86
N GLU A 93 -8.72 -17.98 20.66
CA GLU A 93 -9.67 -16.96 20.18
C GLU A 93 -9.02 -15.99 19.19
N THR A 94 -9.71 -15.71 18.09
CA THR A 94 -9.28 -14.79 17.04
C THR A 94 -10.38 -13.79 16.75
N MET A 95 -10.02 -12.51 16.62
CA MET A 95 -10.94 -11.44 16.22
C MET A 95 -10.21 -10.51 15.25
N TRP A 96 -10.86 -10.11 14.15
CA TRP A 96 -10.22 -9.35 13.06
C TRP A 96 -8.93 -10.01 12.52
N GLY A 97 -8.83 -11.34 12.56
CA GLY A 97 -7.62 -12.08 12.18
C GLY A 97 -6.44 -11.98 13.17
N VAL A 98 -6.62 -11.29 14.31
CA VAL A 98 -5.63 -11.21 15.39
C VAL A 98 -5.92 -12.31 16.42
N THR A 99 -4.94 -13.17 16.67
CA THR A 99 -5.04 -14.21 17.71
C THR A 99 -4.93 -13.61 19.11
N ALA A 100 -5.52 -14.26 20.10
CA ALA A 100 -5.42 -13.86 21.51
C ALA A 100 -3.97 -13.66 21.95
N ARG A 101 -3.07 -14.56 21.52
CA ARG A 101 -1.64 -14.45 21.81
C ARG A 101 -1.05 -13.12 21.34
N VAL A 102 -1.34 -12.72 20.10
CA VAL A 102 -0.84 -11.47 19.53
C VAL A 102 -1.47 -10.26 20.21
N ALA A 103 -2.78 -10.29 20.47
CA ALA A 103 -3.48 -9.21 21.15
C ALA A 103 -2.96 -8.99 22.58
N ARG A 104 -2.73 -10.08 23.33
CA ARG A 104 -2.19 -10.02 24.69
C ARG A 104 -0.75 -9.53 24.72
N ALA A 105 0.08 -9.96 23.76
CA ALA A 105 1.44 -9.43 23.59
C ALA A 105 1.47 -7.95 23.20
N ASP A 106 0.43 -7.45 22.53
CA ASP A 106 0.21 -6.01 22.26
C ASP A 106 -0.36 -5.24 23.46
N GLY A 107 -0.70 -5.94 24.56
CA GLY A 107 -1.21 -5.34 25.80
C GLY A 107 -2.73 -5.21 25.86
N TYR A 108 -3.48 -5.81 24.92
CA TYR A 108 -4.93 -5.90 25.04
C TYR A 108 -5.30 -6.99 26.04
N LEU A 109 -6.03 -6.66 27.11
CA LEU A 109 -6.41 -7.59 28.19
C LEU A 109 -7.91 -7.93 28.25
N GLY A 110 -8.75 -7.27 27.44
CA GLY A 110 -10.20 -7.51 27.40
C GLY A 110 -10.59 -8.78 26.65
N GLU A 111 -11.89 -9.11 26.63
CA GLU A 111 -12.43 -10.24 25.87
C GLU A 111 -12.11 -10.12 24.38
N MET A 112 -11.71 -11.21 23.73
CA MET A 112 -11.30 -11.14 22.31
C MET A 112 -12.47 -10.81 21.38
N ARG A 113 -13.70 -11.19 21.75
CA ARG A 113 -14.93 -10.81 21.03
C ARG A 113 -15.10 -9.31 20.92
N ASP A 114 -14.60 -8.58 21.91
CA ASP A 114 -14.73 -7.13 22.02
C ASP A 114 -13.50 -6.37 21.50
N LEU A 115 -12.52 -7.08 20.89
CA LEU A 115 -11.31 -6.44 20.35
C LEU A 115 -11.72 -5.36 19.33
N PRO A 116 -11.42 -4.07 19.58
CA PRO A 116 -11.81 -3.01 18.66
C PRO A 116 -11.07 -3.13 17.32
N ARG A 117 -11.80 -2.92 16.22
CA ARG A 117 -11.22 -2.97 14.87
C ARG A 117 -10.04 -2.01 14.71
N ASP A 118 -10.11 -0.82 15.31
CA ASP A 118 -9.01 0.16 15.26
C ASP A 118 -7.76 -0.33 16.01
N ARG A 119 -7.95 -1.08 17.10
CA ARG A 119 -6.83 -1.72 17.80
C ARG A 119 -6.21 -2.80 16.93
N ALA A 120 -7.03 -3.65 16.29
CA ALA A 120 -6.54 -4.63 15.33
C ALA A 120 -5.77 -3.95 14.18
N LYS A 121 -6.29 -2.87 13.59
CA LYS A 121 -5.57 -2.05 12.61
C LYS A 121 -4.20 -1.60 13.10
N SER A 122 -4.13 -1.07 14.32
CA SER A 122 -2.85 -0.62 14.89
C SER A 122 -1.83 -1.76 15.04
N ILE A 123 -2.29 -2.96 15.44
CA ILE A 123 -1.48 -4.18 15.52
C ILE A 123 -0.96 -4.55 14.13
N TYR A 124 -1.84 -4.59 13.12
CA TYR A 124 -1.46 -4.95 11.76
C TYR A 124 -0.45 -3.98 11.15
N ARG A 125 -0.66 -2.68 11.36
CA ARG A 125 0.26 -1.65 10.88
C ARG A 125 1.64 -1.87 11.48
N ARG A 126 1.71 -2.03 12.80
CA ARG A 126 2.97 -2.14 13.55
C ARG A 126 3.71 -3.46 13.29
N LEU A 127 3.00 -4.58 13.19
CA LEU A 127 3.61 -5.91 13.10
C LEU A 127 3.86 -6.37 11.66
N TYR A 128 3.11 -5.87 10.67
CA TYR A 128 3.16 -6.41 9.31
C TYR A 128 3.37 -5.35 8.22
N TRP A 129 2.78 -4.16 8.35
CA TRP A 129 2.92 -3.09 7.34
C TRP A 129 4.23 -2.31 7.46
N THR A 130 4.50 -1.78 8.65
CA THR A 130 5.70 -0.98 8.93
C THR A 130 6.99 -1.80 8.81
N PRO A 131 7.08 -3.05 9.32
CA PRO A 131 8.33 -3.82 9.22
C PRO A 131 8.74 -4.17 7.80
N VAL A 132 7.79 -4.28 6.86
CA VAL A 132 8.08 -4.46 5.43
C VAL A 132 8.14 -3.14 4.66
N ARG A 133 8.11 -1.99 5.37
CA ARG A 133 8.16 -0.64 4.80
C ARG A 133 7.20 -0.49 3.62
N ALA A 134 5.97 -0.99 3.76
CA ALA A 134 5.02 -1.12 2.66
C ALA A 134 4.71 0.22 1.97
N ASP A 135 4.70 1.33 2.71
CA ASP A 135 4.50 2.67 2.15
C ASP A 135 5.58 3.05 1.11
N GLU A 136 6.77 2.46 1.19
CA GLU A 136 7.91 2.74 0.29
C GLU A 136 8.02 1.74 -0.87
N LEU A 137 7.30 0.62 -0.81
CA LEU A 137 7.37 -0.42 -1.84
C LEU A 137 6.71 0.04 -3.16
N PRO A 138 7.17 -0.50 -4.31
CA PRO A 138 6.47 -0.36 -5.57
C PRO A 138 5.01 -0.82 -5.43
N GLU A 139 4.08 -0.01 -5.93
CA GLU A 139 2.64 -0.25 -5.78
C GLU A 139 2.24 -1.64 -6.26
N VAL A 140 2.81 -2.07 -7.39
CA VAL A 140 2.53 -3.36 -8.04
C VAL A 140 2.67 -4.56 -7.11
N VAL A 141 3.53 -4.50 -6.08
CA VAL A 141 3.79 -5.62 -5.16
C VAL A 141 3.41 -5.30 -3.71
N ARG A 142 3.06 -4.05 -3.40
CA ARG A 142 2.88 -3.57 -2.02
C ARG A 142 1.90 -4.42 -1.23
N PHE A 143 0.72 -4.67 -1.81
CA PHE A 143 -0.29 -5.50 -1.16
C PHE A 143 0.19 -6.93 -0.97
N ASP A 144 0.85 -7.51 -1.97
CA ASP A 144 1.36 -8.89 -1.89
C ASP A 144 2.38 -9.07 -0.77
N VAL A 145 3.32 -8.13 -0.62
CA VAL A 145 4.31 -8.16 0.46
C VAL A 145 3.64 -8.06 1.83
N PHE A 146 2.65 -7.17 1.98
CA PHE A 146 1.88 -7.06 3.21
C PHE A 146 1.08 -8.34 3.52
N ASP A 147 0.36 -8.86 2.52
CA ASP A 147 -0.46 -10.07 2.60
C ASP A 147 0.37 -11.32 2.97
N GLY A 148 1.55 -11.44 2.38
CA GLY A 148 2.53 -12.46 2.71
C GLY A 148 3.16 -12.27 4.09
N ALA A 149 3.40 -11.02 4.52
CA ALA A 149 3.95 -10.73 5.85
C ALA A 149 2.99 -11.12 6.97
N VAL A 150 1.68 -10.92 6.76
CA VAL A 150 0.64 -11.37 7.69
C VAL A 150 0.63 -12.90 7.81
N ASN A 151 0.80 -13.62 6.70
CA ASN A 151 0.62 -15.07 6.67
C ASN A 151 1.88 -15.87 7.03
N SER A 152 3.07 -15.36 6.69
CA SER A 152 4.34 -16.07 6.86
C SER A 152 5.40 -15.25 7.61
N GLY A 153 5.05 -14.07 8.10
CA GLY A 153 5.93 -13.16 8.82
C GLY A 153 6.67 -12.17 7.90
N PRO A 154 7.02 -10.97 8.40
CA PRO A 154 7.71 -9.94 7.61
C PRO A 154 9.02 -10.42 6.96
N ALA A 155 9.87 -11.10 7.72
CA ALA A 155 11.17 -11.55 7.23
C ALA A 155 11.03 -12.52 6.04
N GLN A 156 10.11 -13.48 6.12
CA GLN A 156 9.87 -14.43 5.03
C GLN A 156 9.29 -13.74 3.80
N SER A 157 8.37 -12.79 4.00
CA SER A 157 7.81 -11.98 2.91
C SER A 157 8.89 -11.16 2.19
N ILE A 158 9.80 -10.54 2.95
CA ILE A 158 10.94 -9.80 2.38
C ILE A 158 11.86 -10.73 1.58
N LYS A 159 12.11 -11.97 2.03
CA LYS A 159 12.89 -12.94 1.27
C LYS A 159 12.28 -13.27 -0.09
N TRP A 160 10.95 -13.42 -0.17
CA TRP A 160 10.29 -13.61 -1.46
C TRP A 160 10.41 -12.39 -2.37
N LEU A 161 10.28 -11.17 -1.81
CA LEU A 161 10.52 -9.93 -2.54
C LEU A 161 11.94 -9.86 -3.08
N GLN A 162 12.94 -10.20 -2.26
CA GLN A 162 14.35 -10.21 -2.66
C GLN A 162 14.60 -11.19 -3.80
N ARG A 163 14.10 -12.43 -3.70
CA ARG A 163 14.20 -13.42 -4.79
C ARG A 163 13.51 -12.94 -6.07
N ALA A 164 12.30 -12.37 -5.94
CA ALA A 164 11.54 -11.86 -7.07
C ALA A 164 12.25 -10.69 -7.78
N ALA A 165 12.96 -9.86 -7.01
CA ALA A 165 13.75 -8.74 -7.50
C ALA A 165 15.18 -9.12 -7.94
N GLY A 166 15.61 -10.37 -7.74
CA GLY A 166 16.98 -10.80 -8.01
C GLY A 166 18.03 -10.27 -7.02
N ALA A 167 17.61 -9.90 -5.81
CA ALA A 167 18.50 -9.49 -4.71
C ALA A 167 18.86 -10.68 -3.80
N VAL A 168 19.89 -10.50 -2.98
CA VAL A 168 20.26 -11.46 -1.92
C VAL A 168 19.10 -11.59 -0.93
N ASP A 169 18.72 -12.82 -0.58
CA ASP A 169 17.53 -13.13 0.22
C ASP A 169 17.81 -13.22 1.73
N ASP A 170 18.49 -12.20 2.27
CA ASP A 170 18.85 -12.10 3.68
C ASP A 170 17.66 -11.75 4.62
N GLY A 171 16.52 -11.38 4.06
CA GLY A 171 15.31 -10.96 4.80
C GLY A 171 15.35 -9.53 5.33
N ILE A 172 16.37 -8.74 4.96
CA ILE A 172 16.55 -7.34 5.37
C ILE A 172 16.18 -6.40 4.22
N LEU A 173 15.13 -5.59 4.41
CA LEU A 173 14.69 -4.63 3.42
C LEU A 173 15.55 -3.35 3.44
N GLY A 174 16.74 -3.46 2.86
CA GLY A 174 17.68 -2.34 2.70
C GLY A 174 17.54 -1.57 1.37
N PRO A 175 18.34 -0.50 1.17
CA PRO A 175 18.30 0.33 -0.05
C PRO A 175 18.54 -0.47 -1.33
N ARG A 176 19.41 -1.49 -1.28
CA ARG A 176 19.70 -2.36 -2.45
C ARG A 176 18.49 -3.18 -2.86
N THR A 177 17.79 -3.78 -1.90
CA THR A 177 16.55 -4.53 -2.16
C THR A 177 15.47 -3.60 -2.71
N MET A 178 15.32 -2.40 -2.16
CA MET A 178 14.34 -1.42 -2.65
C MET A 178 14.63 -1.02 -4.11
N ALA A 179 15.90 -0.71 -4.43
CA ALA A 179 16.30 -0.38 -5.79
C ALA A 179 16.05 -1.55 -6.77
N ALA A 180 16.37 -2.78 -6.36
CA ALA A 180 16.10 -3.97 -7.17
C ALA A 180 14.59 -4.19 -7.39
N ALA A 181 13.76 -3.97 -6.36
CA ALA A 181 12.31 -4.06 -6.48
C ALA A 181 11.76 -3.03 -7.47
N VAL A 182 12.21 -1.77 -7.40
CA VAL A 182 11.82 -0.73 -8.37
C VAL A 182 12.27 -1.11 -9.79
N ALA A 183 13.51 -1.60 -9.96
CA ALA A 183 14.06 -1.98 -11.26
C ALA A 183 13.36 -3.20 -11.89
N ALA A 184 12.82 -4.12 -11.07
CA ALA A 184 12.09 -5.29 -11.56
C ALA A 184 10.79 -4.94 -12.29
N GLY A 185 10.20 -3.78 -12.00
CA GLY A 185 9.04 -3.27 -12.72
C GLY A 185 7.79 -4.16 -12.61
N PRO A 186 6.92 -4.21 -13.65
CA PRO A 186 5.60 -4.84 -13.57
C PRO A 186 5.61 -6.35 -13.27
N VAL A 187 6.68 -7.07 -13.61
CA VAL A 187 6.76 -8.53 -13.41
C VAL A 187 7.01 -8.92 -11.95
N LEU A 188 7.36 -7.95 -11.09
CA LEU A 188 7.74 -8.20 -9.70
C LEU A 188 6.64 -8.92 -8.91
N ALA A 189 5.39 -8.49 -9.06
CA ALA A 189 4.25 -9.07 -8.34
C ALA A 189 4.01 -10.54 -8.70
N ALA A 190 4.12 -10.87 -9.99
CA ALA A 190 4.00 -12.23 -10.48
C ALA A 190 5.12 -13.13 -9.93
N ARG A 191 6.37 -12.65 -9.96
CA ARG A 191 7.52 -13.37 -9.40
C ARG A 191 7.41 -13.57 -7.89
N TYR A 192 7.00 -12.53 -7.16
CA TYR A 192 6.76 -12.61 -5.72
C TYR A 192 5.75 -13.71 -5.39
N ASN A 193 4.59 -13.68 -6.05
CA ASN A 193 3.53 -14.66 -5.84
C ASN A 193 3.95 -16.07 -6.27
N GLY A 194 4.81 -16.21 -7.28
CA GLY A 194 5.44 -17.48 -7.65
C GLY A 194 6.32 -18.06 -6.53
N HIS A 195 7.26 -17.27 -6.00
CA HIS A 195 8.11 -17.71 -4.87
C HIS A 195 7.30 -18.06 -3.62
N ARG A 196 6.24 -17.27 -3.34
CA ARG A 196 5.30 -17.54 -2.26
C ARG A 196 4.57 -18.86 -2.47
N LEU A 197 4.03 -19.10 -3.65
CA LEU A 197 3.27 -20.32 -3.93
C LEU A 197 4.14 -21.58 -3.83
N LEU A 198 5.36 -21.53 -4.36
CA LEU A 198 6.34 -22.62 -4.22
C LEU A 198 6.62 -22.92 -2.74
N PHE A 199 6.90 -21.89 -1.94
CA PHE A 199 7.11 -22.08 -0.51
C PHE A 199 5.90 -22.69 0.21
N LEU A 200 4.69 -22.26 -0.15
CA LEU A 200 3.47 -22.79 0.47
C LEU A 200 3.23 -24.25 0.06
N ALA A 201 3.51 -24.61 -1.19
CA ALA A 201 3.39 -25.97 -1.71
C ALA A 201 4.32 -26.97 -0.99
N ASP A 202 5.49 -26.52 -0.53
CA ASP A 202 6.45 -27.35 0.20
C ASP A 202 6.07 -27.57 1.68
N ARG A 203 5.00 -26.94 2.19
CA ARG A 203 4.60 -27.10 3.60
C ARG A 203 3.89 -28.43 3.83
N PRO A 204 4.17 -29.14 4.94
CA PRO A 204 3.44 -30.38 5.30
C PRO A 204 1.92 -30.19 5.41
N THR A 205 1.50 -28.98 5.78
CA THR A 205 0.11 -28.56 5.95
C THR A 205 -0.61 -28.24 4.62
N TRP A 206 0.07 -28.35 3.47
CA TRP A 206 -0.52 -28.07 2.15
C TRP A 206 -1.76 -28.93 1.87
N GLY A 207 -1.76 -30.20 2.27
CA GLY A 207 -2.90 -31.09 2.06
C GLY A 207 -4.21 -30.55 2.67
N SER A 208 -4.13 -29.91 3.85
CA SER A 208 -5.30 -29.37 4.56
C SER A 208 -5.66 -27.95 4.12
N PHE A 209 -4.68 -27.06 3.93
CA PHE A 209 -4.94 -25.62 3.73
C PHE A 209 -4.54 -25.09 2.34
N GLY A 210 -3.81 -25.87 1.54
CA GLY A 210 -3.22 -25.44 0.28
C GLY A 210 -4.22 -24.91 -0.73
N LYS A 211 -5.43 -25.48 -0.79
CA LYS A 211 -6.51 -24.97 -1.66
C LYS A 211 -6.89 -23.53 -1.34
N GLY A 212 -6.96 -23.17 -0.06
CA GLY A 212 -7.27 -21.80 0.37
C GLY A 212 -6.14 -20.84 0.02
N TRP A 213 -4.91 -21.25 0.30
CA TRP A 213 -3.71 -20.47 -0.02
C TRP A 213 -3.53 -20.23 -1.52
N ALA A 214 -3.69 -21.27 -2.35
CA ALA A 214 -3.58 -21.16 -3.80
C ALA A 214 -4.64 -20.20 -4.37
N ARG A 215 -5.88 -20.26 -3.90
CA ARG A 215 -6.95 -19.32 -4.32
C ARG A 215 -6.63 -17.88 -3.96
N ARG A 216 -6.05 -17.65 -2.77
CA ARG A 216 -5.63 -16.31 -2.34
C ARG A 216 -4.54 -15.75 -3.24
N VAL A 217 -3.49 -16.53 -3.50
CA VAL A 217 -2.42 -16.14 -4.44
C VAL A 217 -2.97 -15.91 -5.85
N GLY A 218 -3.91 -16.74 -6.31
CA GLY A 218 -4.58 -16.56 -7.60
C GLY A 218 -5.35 -15.24 -7.69
N LYS A 219 -6.10 -14.85 -6.66
CA LYS A 219 -6.80 -13.55 -6.61
C LYS A 219 -5.82 -12.38 -6.69
N ASN A 220 -4.71 -12.47 -5.95
CA ASN A 220 -3.66 -11.45 -5.99
C ASN A 220 -3.09 -11.27 -7.40
N LEU A 221 -2.79 -12.37 -8.11
CA LEU A 221 -2.29 -12.36 -9.48
C LEU A 221 -3.29 -11.76 -10.49
N LEU A 222 -4.60 -11.85 -10.21
CA LEU A 222 -5.66 -11.24 -11.02
C LEU A 222 -5.87 -9.75 -10.69
N GLY A 223 -5.20 -9.22 -9.66
CA GLY A 223 -5.43 -7.86 -9.17
C GLY A 223 -6.78 -7.67 -8.45
N ALA A 224 -7.42 -8.77 -8.03
CA ALA A 224 -8.75 -8.78 -7.41
C ALA A 224 -8.73 -8.53 -5.90
#